data_AF-A0A2N6F615-F1
#
_entry.id   AF-A0A2N6F615-F1
#
_cell.length_a   1.000
_cell.length_b   1.000
_cell.length_c   1.000
_cell.angle_alpha   90.00
_cell.angle_beta   90.00
_cell.angle_gamma   90.00
#
_symmetry.space_group_name_H-M   'P 1'
#
loop_
_entity.id
_entity.type
_entity.pdbx_description
1 polymer ?
#
loop_
_entity_poly.entity_id
_entity_poly.type
_entity_poly.pdbx_seq_one_letter_code
_entity_poly.pdbx_strand_id
1 'polypeptide(L)' 'MSNPGEFLQACADGKIWVYCAECQDAKNLNLVENIDCIGNEHYWGDEPWWHDIRVFKCPDCETVQESKIEFQP' A
#
# COMPACT_ATOMS: atom_id res chain seq x y z
N MET A 1 5.09 11.49 3.59
CA MET A 1 6.50 11.03 3.47
C MET A 1 7.14 11.81 2.35
N SER A 2 8.33 12.36 2.56
CA SER A 2 8.94 13.37 1.69
C SER A 2 10.00 12.82 0.74
N ASN A 3 10.46 11.58 0.95
CA ASN A 3 11.47 10.93 0.12
C ASN A 3 11.32 9.38 0.15
N PRO A 4 11.96 8.65 -0.77
CA PRO A 4 11.88 7.19 -0.82
C PRO A 4 12.46 6.50 0.42
N GLY A 5 13.47 7.09 1.07
CA GLY A 5 14.10 6.51 2.25
C GLY A 5 13.14 6.44 3.45
N GLU A 6 12.36 7.50 3.67
CA GLU A 6 11.29 7.53 4.67
C GLU A 6 10.21 6.48 4.40
N PHE A 7 9.88 6.27 3.12
CA PHE A 7 8.93 5.24 2.73
C PHE A 7 9.44 3.82 3.04
N LEU A 8 10.70 3.52 2.68
CA LEU A 8 11.31 2.23 2.98
C LEU A 8 11.38 1.97 4.49
N GLN A 9 11.72 2.99 5.28
CA GLN A 9 11.70 2.90 6.73
C GLN A 9 10.28 2.67 7.26
N ALA A 10 9.28 3.38 6.75
CA ALA A 10 7.89 3.20 7.15
C ALA A 10 7.36 1.80 6.79
N CYS A 11 7.74 1.22 5.65
CA CYS A 11 7.44 -0.17 5.32
C CYS A 11 8.06 -1.13 6.34
N ALA A 12 9.35 -0.96 6.66
CA ALA A 12 10.04 -1.80 7.64
C ALA A 12 9.41 -1.68 9.05
N ASP A 13 8.96 -0.47 9.42
CA ASP A 13 8.32 -0.19 10.71
C ASP A 13 6.85 -0.64 10.77
N GLY A 14 6.29 -1.15 9.67
CA GLY A 14 4.87 -1.55 9.62
C GLY A 14 3.91 -0.36 9.69
N LYS A 15 4.30 0.80 9.16
CA LYS A 15 3.51 2.05 9.16
C LYS A 15 2.77 2.29 7.85
N ILE A 16 2.86 1.36 6.92
CA ILE A 16 2.16 1.42 5.64
C ILE A 16 0.95 0.49 5.69
N TRP A 17 -0.18 1.04 5.27
CA TRP A 17 -1.48 0.38 5.34
C TRP A 17 -2.16 0.41 3.98
N VAL A 18 -3.04 -0.56 3.74
CA VAL A 18 -3.91 -0.67 2.58
C VAL A 18 -5.35 -0.82 3.05
N TYR A 19 -6.30 -0.25 2.32
CA TYR A 19 -7.70 -0.34 2.69
C TYR A 19 -8.38 -1.52 2.00
N CYS A 20 -9.05 -2.38 2.78
CA CYS A 20 -9.90 -3.45 2.27
C CYS A 20 -11.35 -2.96 2.15
N ALA A 21 -11.88 -2.91 0.93
CA ALA A 21 -13.24 -2.45 0.67
C ALA A 21 -14.32 -3.43 1.17
N GLU A 22 -14.05 -4.73 1.12
CA GLU A 22 -14.97 -5.78 1.58
C GLU A 22 -15.09 -5.80 3.11
N CYS A 23 -13.98 -5.67 3.82
CA CYS A 23 -13.98 -5.59 5.29
C CYS A 23 -14.32 -4.18 5.81
N GLN A 24 -14.28 -3.17 4.94
CA GLN A 24 -14.35 -1.76 5.29
C GLN A 24 -13.33 -1.35 6.37
N ASP A 25 -12.11 -1.87 6.26
CA ASP A 25 -11.08 -1.74 7.29
C ASP A 25 -9.68 -1.60 6.70
N ALA A 26 -8.80 -0.89 7.43
CA ALA A 26 -7.40 -0.73 7.07
C ALA A 26 -6.59 -1.96 7.52
N LYS A 27 -5.78 -2.51 6.61
CA LYS A 27 -4.90 -3.64 6.86
C LYS A 27 -3.45 -3.21 6.74
N ASN A 28 -2.63 -3.67 7.66
CA ASN A 28 -1.21 -3.40 7.62
C ASN A 28 -0.61 -4.09 6.39
N LEU A 29 0.18 -3.37 5.60
CA LEU A 29 0.76 -3.89 4.36
C LEU A 29 1.64 -5.12 4.62
N ASN A 30 2.27 -5.22 5.79
CA ASN A 30 3.12 -6.35 6.17
C ASN A 30 2.32 -7.59 6.61
N LEU A 31 1.00 -7.47 6.82
CA LEU A 31 0.12 -8.55 7.27
C LEU A 31 -0.77 -9.11 6.15
N VAL A 32 -0.81 -8.45 4.99
CA VAL A 32 -1.55 -8.92 3.82
C VAL A 32 -0.63 -9.73 2.89
N GLU A 33 -1.22 -10.63 2.10
CA GLU A 33 -0.49 -11.29 1.02
C GLU A 33 -0.36 -10.31 -0.15
N ASN A 34 0.88 -9.89 -0.43
CA ASN A 34 1.18 -8.96 -1.51
C ASN A 34 1.27 -9.74 -2.83
N ILE A 35 0.42 -9.40 -3.80
CA ILE A 35 0.34 -10.08 -5.09
C ILE A 35 1.11 -9.30 -6.15
N ASP A 36 0.83 -8.01 -6.26
CA ASP A 36 1.41 -7.15 -7.29
C ASP A 36 1.47 -5.68 -6.84
N CYS A 37 2.21 -4.87 -7.59
CA CYS A 37 2.33 -3.44 -7.43
C CYS A 37 2.13 -2.78 -8.78
N ILE A 38 1.00 -2.10 -8.96
CA ILE A 38 0.71 -1.36 -10.18
C ILE A 38 1.40 0.00 -10.05
N GLY A 39 2.61 0.03 -10.61
CA GLY A 39 3.43 1.23 -10.72
C GLY A 39 2.82 2.24 -11.69
N ASN A 40 2.98 3.53 -11.42
CA ASN A 40 2.70 4.54 -12.44
C ASN A 40 3.84 4.59 -13.48
N GLU A 41 3.73 3.82 -14.57
CA GLU A 41 4.77 3.70 -15.62
C GLU A 41 5.12 5.02 -16.34
N HIS A 42 4.24 6.02 -16.30
CA HIS A 42 4.40 7.32 -16.95
C HIS A 42 4.21 8.50 -15.99
N TYR A 43 4.73 8.37 -14.77
CA TYR A 43 4.50 9.36 -13.74
C TYR A 43 5.26 10.68 -13.97
N TRP A 44 4.53 11.73 -14.35
CA TRP A 44 4.99 13.14 -14.41
C TRP A 44 4.15 14.06 -13.49
N GLY A 45 3.42 13.49 -12.52
CA GLY A 45 2.56 14.23 -11.59
C GLY A 45 3.30 14.74 -10.34
N ASP A 46 2.55 15.30 -9.38
CA ASP A 46 3.10 15.92 -8.17
C ASP A 46 3.27 14.96 -6.96
N GLU A 47 2.59 13.81 -6.97
CA GLU A 47 2.71 12.76 -5.94
C GLU A 47 3.95 11.88 -6.17
N PRO A 48 4.55 11.30 -5.12
CA PRO A 48 5.72 10.45 -5.33
C PRO A 48 5.44 9.16 -6.09
N TRP A 49 6.40 8.71 -6.92
CA TRP A 49 6.30 7.43 -7.66
C TRP A 49 6.14 6.21 -6.77
N TRP A 50 6.47 6.29 -5.47
CA TRP A 50 6.31 5.20 -4.51
C TRP A 50 4.91 5.15 -3.86
N HIS A 51 3.98 6.03 -4.26
CA HIS A 51 2.56 5.97 -3.88
C HIS A 51 1.75 5.07 -4.85
N ASP A 52 2.32 3.93 -5.19
CA ASP A 52 1.73 2.96 -6.12
C ASP A 52 0.48 2.28 -5.55
N ILE A 53 -0.30 1.70 -6.46
CA ILE A 53 -1.45 0.87 -6.11
C ILE A 53 -0.95 -0.53 -5.77
N ARG A 54 -1.34 -1.04 -4.60
CA ARG A 54 -1.02 -2.40 -4.16
C ARG A 54 -2.16 -3.34 -4.52
N VAL A 55 -1.82 -4.45 -5.16
CA VAL A 55 -2.70 -5.60 -5.33
C VAL A 55 -2.39 -6.58 -4.22
N PHE A 56 -3.37 -6.89 -3.38
CA PHE A 56 -3.19 -7.74 -2.22
C PHE A 56 -4.40 -8.62 -1.96
N LYS A 57 -4.18 -9.75 -1.29
CA LYS A 57 -5.25 -10.59 -0.74
C LYS A 57 -5.44 -10.25 0.73
N CYS A 58 -6.67 -9.87 1.10
CA CYS A 58 -7.01 -9.59 2.49
C CYS A 58 -6.97 -10.89 3.31
N PRO A 59 -6.33 -10.92 4.49
CA PRO A 59 -6.25 -12.13 5.33
C PRO A 59 -7.60 -12.52 5.94
N ASP A 60 -8.54 -11.59 6.05
CA ASP A 60 -9.81 -11.82 6.76
C ASP A 60 -10.94 -12.29 5.83
N CYS A 61 -11.10 -11.64 4.67
CA CYS A 61 -12.15 -11.99 3.69
C CYS A 61 -11.63 -12.75 2.47
N GLU A 62 -10.31 -12.99 2.39
CA GLU A 62 -9.63 -13.71 1.32
C GLU A 62 -9.81 -13.13 -0.09
N THR A 63 -10.38 -11.93 -0.21
CA THR A 63 -10.56 -11.27 -1.51
C THR A 63 -9.29 -10.58 -1.97
N VAL A 64 -9.00 -10.73 -3.26
CA VAL A 64 -7.95 -9.98 -3.96
C VAL A 64 -8.51 -8.64 -4.37
N GLN A 65 -7.81 -7.57 -4.02
CA GLN A 65 -8.23 -6.21 -4.33
C GLN A 65 -7.05 -5.26 -4.47
N GLU A 66 -7.37 -4.05 -4.90
CA GLU A 66 -6.42 -2.98 -5.17
C GLU A 66 -6.66 -1.83 -4.20
N SER A 67 -5.60 -1.26 -3.66
CA SER A 67 -5.71 -0.08 -2.81
C SER A 67 -4.47 0.78 -2.89
N LYS A 68 -4.66 2.09 -2.73
CA LYS A 68 -3.54 3.00 -2.48
C LYS A 68 -2.97 2.69 -1.09
N ILE A 69 -1.67 2.92 -0.96
CA ILE A 69 -1.04 2.88 0.35
C ILE A 69 -1.32 4.16 1.14
N GLU A 70 -1.43 4.02 2.45
CA GLU A 70 -1.52 5.14 3.39
C GLU A 70 -0.50 4.98 4.51
N PHE A 71 0.11 6.08 4.90
CA PHE A 71 1.04 6.11 6.02
C PHE A 71 0.28 6.44 7.30
N GLN A 72 0.40 5.59 8.32
CA GLN A 72 -0.07 5.86 9.67
C GLN A 72 1.14 5.91 10.64
N PRO A 73 1.35 7.04 11.33
CA PRO A 73 2.56 7.28 12.15
C PRO A 73 2.67 6.43 13.41
#